data_AF-A0AAV1N824-F1
#
_entry.id   AF-A0AAV1N824-F1
#
_cell.length_a   1.000
_cell.length_b   1.000
_cell.length_c   1.000
_cell.angle_alpha   90.00
_cell.angle_beta   90.00
_cell.angle_gamma   90.00
#
_symmetry.space_group_name_H-M   'P 1'
#
loop_
_entity.id
_entity.type
_entity.pdbx_description
1 polymer ?
#
loop_
_entity_poly.entity_id
_entity_poly.type
_entity_poly.pdbx_seq_one_letter_code
_entity_poly.pdbx_strand_id
1 'polypeptide(L)'
;MLDNEEFQVETSPRELTQNPLRKIWMPCKNGHIAQRRVCMTNCPTLIVTVGLPARGKTYISKKLTRYLNWIGVPTKEFNVGQYRRECMKIYKSFEFFRPDNEEGLKIRRQCATAALNDVRQYLCVEGGQVAVFDATNTTRERRGTIVKFAEQNGFKVFFVESVCEDPDVIAQNIVQVKLGSPDYIHCNTEEAIEDFMKRIKCYESSYQPLDEVLDRDLSYIKIMDVGRRYLVNRVLDHIQSRIVYYLMNIHITPRSIYLCRHGESDLNIKGRIGGDSGLSARGKEFAKSLRKFIQDQNIKDLKVWTSQMKRTIQTAECLGVPYEQWKSLNEIDAGVCEEMMYEEIQEHYPLEFALRDQDKYRYRYPKGESYEDLVQRLEPVIMELERQENVLVVCHQAVMRCLLAYFLDKTANELPYLKCPLHTALKLTPMAYGCKVESIYLGVDAVNTHRDRPERI
;
A
#
# COMPACT_ATOMS: atom_id res chain seq x y z
N MET A 1 57.56 -23.84 -0.10
CA MET A 1 56.69 -24.60 0.81
C MET A 1 55.48 -23.73 1.04
N LEU A 2 54.42 -23.98 0.28
CA LEU A 2 53.13 -23.32 0.43
C LEU A 2 52.31 -24.25 1.29
N ASP A 3 51.98 -23.83 2.50
CA ASP A 3 51.11 -24.59 3.39
C ASP A 3 49.71 -24.62 2.78
N ASN A 4 49.29 -25.83 2.40
CA ASN A 4 47.91 -26.17 2.08
C ASN A 4 47.10 -26.11 3.38
N GLU A 5 46.43 -24.98 3.65
CA GLU A 5 45.29 -24.99 4.54
C GLU A 5 44.13 -25.71 3.83
N GLU A 6 43.98 -26.99 4.14
CA GLU A 6 42.79 -27.76 3.80
C GLU A 6 41.57 -27.08 4.44
N PHE A 7 40.73 -26.45 3.61
CA PHE A 7 39.35 -26.18 3.99
C PHE A 7 38.64 -27.52 4.19
N GLN A 8 38.62 -28.02 5.43
CA GLN A 8 37.72 -29.09 5.82
C GLN A 8 36.28 -28.59 5.65
N VAL A 9 35.67 -28.93 4.52
CA VAL A 9 34.23 -28.82 4.36
C VAL A 9 33.63 -29.91 5.24
N GLU A 10 33.05 -29.55 6.39
CA GLU A 10 32.23 -30.47 7.17
C GLU A 10 31.12 -31.04 6.26
N THR A 11 31.23 -32.33 5.93
CA THR A 11 30.30 -33.08 5.07
C THR A 11 29.11 -33.67 5.85
N SER A 12 28.79 -33.16 7.04
CA SER A 12 27.58 -33.58 7.76
C SER A 12 26.35 -32.83 7.22
N PRO A 13 25.25 -33.52 6.91
CA PRO A 13 24.00 -32.83 6.52
C PRO A 13 23.58 -31.91 7.67
N ARG A 14 23.43 -30.62 7.39
CA ARG A 14 22.98 -29.67 8.40
C ARG A 14 21.55 -30.00 8.81
N GLU A 15 21.35 -30.35 10.08
CA GLU A 15 20.04 -30.57 10.65
C GLU A 15 19.20 -29.29 10.57
N LEU A 16 17.92 -29.41 10.24
CA LEU A 16 16.99 -28.29 10.14
C LEU A 16 15.94 -28.38 11.25
N THR A 17 15.59 -27.22 11.81
CA THR A 17 14.47 -27.05 12.71
C THR A 17 13.46 -26.09 12.09
N GLN A 18 12.17 -26.26 12.40
CA GLN A 18 11.12 -25.39 11.87
C GLN A 18 10.80 -24.29 12.89
N ASN A 19 10.80 -23.03 12.44
CA ASN A 19 10.34 -21.92 13.26
C ASN A 19 8.86 -22.14 13.66
N PRO A 20 8.52 -22.17 14.95
CA PRO A 20 7.17 -22.53 15.40
C PRO A 20 6.11 -21.51 15.00
N LEU A 21 6.45 -20.22 14.85
CA LEU A 21 5.48 -19.18 14.47
C LEU A 21 5.22 -19.17 12.95
N ARG A 22 6.28 -19.06 12.15
CA ARG A 22 6.20 -18.86 10.69
C ARG A 22 6.21 -20.17 9.90
N LYS A 23 6.51 -21.30 10.56
CA LYS A 23 6.64 -22.63 9.93
C LYS A 23 7.72 -22.67 8.82
N ILE A 24 8.79 -21.89 8.98
CA ILE A 24 9.93 -21.82 8.05
C ILE A 24 11.06 -22.73 8.55
N TRP A 25 11.60 -23.58 7.69
CA TRP A 25 12.77 -24.40 8.01
C TRP A 25 14.05 -23.56 8.07
N MET A 26 14.80 -23.72 9.15
CA MET A 26 16.06 -23.01 9.41
C MET A 26 17.12 -24.01 9.90
N PRO A 27 18.42 -23.76 9.67
CA PRO A 27 19.48 -24.59 10.25
C PRO A 27 19.40 -24.62 11.78
N CYS A 28 19.60 -25.79 12.38
CA CYS A 28 19.84 -25.92 13.81
C CYS A 28 21.08 -25.10 14.20
N LYS A 29 20.97 -24.27 15.23
CA LYS A 29 22.07 -23.38 15.67
C LYS A 29 23.16 -24.20 16.36
N ASN A 30 24.12 -24.71 15.60
CA ASN A 30 25.43 -25.12 16.12
C ASN A 30 26.48 -24.08 15.66
N GLY A 31 26.96 -23.23 16.57
CA GLY A 31 28.12 -22.35 16.35
C GLY A 31 27.83 -20.90 15.91
N HIS A 32 28.79 -20.02 16.23
CA HIS A 32 28.75 -18.56 16.16
C HIS A 32 28.15 -17.97 14.86
N ILE A 33 27.23 -17.02 15.02
CA ILE A 33 26.73 -16.18 13.92
C ILE A 33 27.85 -15.21 13.54
N ALA A 34 28.67 -15.58 12.57
CA ALA A 34 29.53 -14.63 11.88
C ALA A 34 28.63 -13.57 11.22
N GLN A 35 28.89 -12.28 11.49
CA GLN A 35 28.25 -11.17 10.79
C GLN A 35 28.47 -11.35 9.27
N ARG A 36 27.43 -11.78 8.56
CA ARG A 36 27.47 -11.89 7.11
C ARG A 36 27.62 -10.49 6.52
N ARG A 37 28.61 -10.31 5.64
CA ARG A 37 28.73 -9.10 4.79
C ARG A 37 27.41 -8.86 4.08
N VAL A 38 26.90 -7.64 4.19
CA VAL A 38 25.72 -7.17 3.46
C VAL A 38 26.02 -7.26 1.97
N CYS A 39 25.24 -8.07 1.25
CA CYS A 39 25.33 -8.17 -0.19
C CYS A 39 24.76 -6.89 -0.82
N MET A 40 25.51 -6.23 -1.70
CA MET A 40 25.08 -4.97 -2.36
C MET A 40 23.85 -5.12 -3.27
N THR A 41 23.33 -6.33 -3.46
CA THR A 41 22.11 -6.57 -4.26
C THR A 41 20.87 -5.89 -3.63
N ASN A 42 20.83 -5.75 -2.30
CA ASN A 42 19.70 -5.21 -1.54
C ASN A 42 19.95 -3.80 -0.99
N CYS A 43 20.71 -2.95 -1.69
CA CYS A 43 20.87 -1.55 -1.29
C CYS A 43 19.50 -0.84 -1.21
N PRO A 44 19.24 -0.04 -0.17
CA PRO A 44 18.03 0.75 -0.06
C PRO A 44 17.82 1.69 -1.25
N THR A 45 16.57 2.01 -1.55
CA THR A 45 16.21 2.86 -2.70
C THR A 45 15.65 4.21 -2.24
N LEU A 46 16.19 5.29 -2.78
CA LEU A 46 15.68 6.64 -2.68
C LEU A 46 14.84 6.96 -3.94
N ILE A 47 13.53 6.99 -3.78
CA ILE A 47 12.60 7.44 -4.82
C ILE A 47 12.55 8.97 -4.78
N VAL A 48 12.75 9.62 -5.92
CA VAL A 48 12.78 11.07 -6.03
C VAL A 48 11.67 11.53 -6.97
N THR A 49 10.65 12.19 -6.42
CA THR A 49 9.59 12.75 -7.26
C THR A 49 10.08 13.99 -8.03
N VAL A 50 9.60 14.17 -9.26
CA VAL A 50 9.96 15.29 -10.13
C VAL A 50 8.69 15.87 -10.78
N GLY A 51 8.62 17.19 -10.89
CA GLY A 51 7.59 17.89 -11.67
C GLY A 51 7.02 19.12 -10.97
N LEU A 52 6.24 19.89 -11.74
CA LEU A 52 5.62 21.13 -11.26
C LEU A 52 4.60 20.89 -10.12
N PRO A 53 4.26 21.92 -9.32
CA PRO A 53 3.16 21.81 -8.35
C PRO A 53 1.83 21.40 -9.01
N ALA A 54 0.92 20.79 -8.21
CA ALA A 54 -0.37 20.25 -8.68
C ALA A 54 -0.30 19.17 -9.79
N ARG A 55 0.83 18.45 -9.91
CA ARG A 55 1.00 17.30 -10.81
C ARG A 55 0.85 15.93 -10.14
N GLY A 56 0.16 15.84 -9.01
CA GLY A 56 -0.11 14.55 -8.35
C GLY A 56 1.10 13.86 -7.69
N LYS A 57 2.26 14.52 -7.54
CA LYS A 57 3.44 13.93 -6.87
C LYS A 57 3.14 13.37 -5.48
N THR A 58 2.55 14.18 -4.60
CA THR A 58 2.19 13.74 -3.24
C THR A 58 1.18 12.59 -3.25
N TYR A 59 0.25 12.58 -4.21
CA TYR A 59 -0.68 11.47 -4.39
C TYR A 59 0.07 10.18 -4.73
N ILE A 60 0.98 10.24 -5.71
CA ILE A 60 1.84 9.12 -6.10
C ILE A 60 2.69 8.66 -4.92
N SER A 61 3.35 9.58 -4.20
CA SER A 61 4.19 9.27 -3.06
C SER A 61 3.45 8.51 -1.98
N LYS A 62 2.24 8.95 -1.61
CA LYS A 62 1.42 8.28 -0.59
C LYS A 62 0.89 6.94 -1.06
N LYS A 63 0.33 6.86 -2.27
CA LYS A 63 -0.17 5.59 -2.82
C LYS A 63 0.94 4.56 -2.96
N LEU A 64 2.13 4.99 -3.38
CA LEU A 64 3.28 4.11 -3.54
C LEU A 64 3.80 3.65 -2.18
N THR A 65 3.93 4.56 -1.21
CA THR A 65 4.33 4.23 0.16
C THR A 65 3.37 3.22 0.79
N ARG A 66 2.06 3.44 0.65
CA ARG A 66 1.01 2.53 1.14
C ARG A 66 1.11 1.14 0.51
N TYR A 67 1.23 1.09 -0.81
CA TYR A 67 1.38 -0.18 -1.54
C TYR A 67 2.64 -0.93 -1.10
N LEU A 68 3.80 -0.28 -1.09
CA LEU A 68 5.06 -0.89 -0.71
C LEU A 68 5.05 -1.39 0.74
N ASN A 69 4.49 -0.63 1.69
CA ASN A 69 4.35 -1.11 3.06
C ASN A 69 3.39 -2.31 3.16
N TRP A 70 2.27 -2.28 2.43
CA TRP A 70 1.28 -3.37 2.46
C TRP A 70 1.87 -4.70 1.98
N ILE A 71 2.69 -4.70 0.93
CA ILE A 71 3.40 -5.90 0.42
C ILE A 71 4.61 -6.31 1.28
N GLY A 72 4.91 -5.59 2.36
CA GLY A 72 6.01 -5.90 3.28
C GLY A 72 7.36 -5.24 2.97
N VAL A 73 7.41 -4.18 2.16
CA VAL A 73 8.60 -3.37 1.89
C VAL A 73 8.56 -2.07 2.73
N PRO A 74 9.34 -1.97 3.82
CA PRO A 74 9.34 -0.80 4.70
C PRO A 74 9.64 0.48 3.93
N THR A 75 8.63 1.35 3.83
CA THR A 75 8.69 2.58 3.03
C THR A 75 8.20 3.78 3.81
N LYS A 76 8.87 4.94 3.66
CA LYS A 76 8.46 6.20 4.31
C LYS A 76 8.53 7.37 3.33
N GLU A 77 7.52 8.24 3.39
CA GLU A 77 7.48 9.51 2.65
C GLU A 77 8.20 10.62 3.44
N PHE A 78 8.99 11.42 2.74
CA PHE A 78 9.66 12.62 3.22
C PHE A 78 9.20 13.83 2.41
N ASN A 79 8.17 14.52 2.89
CA ASN A 79 7.55 15.63 2.20
C ASN A 79 8.26 16.95 2.51
N VAL A 80 9.11 17.45 1.60
CA VAL A 80 9.87 18.70 1.84
C VAL A 80 8.96 19.90 2.09
N GLY A 81 7.74 19.87 1.57
CA GLY A 81 6.71 20.87 1.84
C GLY A 81 6.29 20.94 3.32
N GLN A 82 6.35 19.82 4.06
CA GLN A 82 6.10 19.73 5.50
C GLN A 82 7.25 20.33 6.31
N TYR A 83 8.50 19.94 6.03
CA TYR A 83 9.69 20.55 6.65
C TYR A 83 9.69 22.08 6.49
N ARG A 84 9.27 22.57 5.33
CA ARG A 84 9.12 24.02 5.08
C ARG A 84 8.02 24.66 5.91
N ARG A 85 6.89 23.99 6.17
CA ARG A 85 5.82 24.50 7.05
C ARG A 85 6.21 24.48 8.53
N GLU A 86 7.02 23.51 8.95
CA GLU A 86 7.54 23.45 10.31
C GLU A 86 8.58 24.55 10.55
N CYS A 87 9.42 24.84 9.54
CA CYS A 87 10.35 25.96 9.56
C CYS A 87 9.64 27.32 9.45
N MET A 88 8.59 27.42 8.62
CA MET A 88 7.80 28.63 8.41
C MET A 88 6.37 28.44 8.89
N LYS A 89 6.10 28.88 10.11
CA LYS A 89 4.79 28.74 10.75
C LYS A 89 3.64 29.39 9.98
N ILE A 90 3.93 30.41 9.15
CA ILE A 90 2.91 31.15 8.38
C ILE A 90 3.37 31.27 6.93
N TYR A 91 2.56 30.75 6.01
CA TYR A 91 2.69 31.02 4.58
C TYR A 91 2.03 32.36 4.26
N LYS A 92 2.73 33.22 3.51
CA LYS A 92 2.20 34.54 3.09
C LYS A 92 1.68 34.50 1.65
N SER A 93 2.56 34.20 0.69
CA SER A 93 2.24 34.26 -0.74
C SER A 93 3.27 33.50 -1.59
N PHE A 94 2.97 33.39 -2.88
CA PHE A 94 3.82 32.79 -3.90
C PHE A 94 5.19 33.46 -4.03
N GLU A 95 5.35 34.70 -3.55
CA GLU A 95 6.61 35.46 -3.60
C GLU A 95 7.77 34.72 -2.92
N PHE A 96 7.44 33.89 -1.93
CA PHE A 96 8.37 32.97 -1.28
C PHE A 96 9.07 32.01 -2.28
N PHE A 97 8.36 31.63 -3.34
CA PHE A 97 8.82 30.64 -4.31
C PHE A 97 9.53 31.25 -5.51
N ARG A 98 9.59 32.58 -5.62
CA ARG A 98 10.23 33.23 -6.77
C ARG A 98 11.70 32.83 -6.90
N PRO A 99 12.23 32.70 -8.13
CA PRO A 99 13.64 32.34 -8.35
C PRO A 99 14.63 33.39 -7.82
N ASP A 100 14.24 34.66 -7.81
CA ASP A 100 15.04 35.81 -7.33
C ASP A 100 14.98 36.00 -5.81
N ASN A 101 14.15 35.23 -5.09
CA ASN A 101 14.09 35.26 -3.64
C ASN A 101 15.22 34.40 -3.03
N GLU A 102 16.38 35.03 -2.78
CA GLU A 102 17.56 34.35 -2.23
C GLU A 102 17.32 33.73 -0.85
N GLU A 103 16.62 34.44 0.03
CA GLU A 103 16.28 33.96 1.38
C GLU A 103 15.35 32.74 1.29
N GLY A 104 14.30 32.84 0.46
CA GLY A 104 13.38 31.73 0.21
C GLY A 104 14.06 30.52 -0.44
N LEU A 105 15.02 30.74 -1.33
CA LEU A 105 15.85 29.66 -1.89
C LEU A 105 16.73 29.01 -0.82
N LYS A 106 17.38 29.81 0.04
CA LYS A 106 18.23 29.32 1.14
C LYS A 106 17.42 28.44 2.10
N ILE A 107 16.23 28.88 2.51
CA ILE A 107 15.42 28.08 3.44
C ILE A 107 14.88 26.83 2.76
N ARG A 108 14.42 26.89 1.50
CA ARG A 108 14.02 25.68 0.75
C ARG A 108 15.15 24.68 0.58
N ARG A 109 16.40 25.14 0.43
CA ARG A 109 17.59 24.28 0.42
C ARG A 109 17.81 23.63 1.80
N GLN A 110 17.71 24.40 2.88
CA GLN A 110 17.83 23.87 4.25
C GLN A 110 16.77 22.81 4.57
N CYS A 111 15.50 23.04 4.20
CA CYS A 111 14.43 22.05 4.39
C CYS A 111 14.69 20.75 3.60
N ALA A 112 15.20 20.87 2.37
CA ALA A 112 15.57 19.70 1.58
C ALA A 112 16.73 18.91 2.22
N THR A 113 17.75 19.61 2.74
CA THR A 113 18.86 18.98 3.47
C THR A 113 18.39 18.29 4.75
N ALA A 114 17.50 18.93 5.52
CA ALA A 114 16.92 18.33 6.72
C ALA A 114 16.16 17.03 6.38
N ALA A 115 15.33 17.06 5.35
CA ALA A 115 14.62 15.87 4.88
C ALA A 115 15.58 14.75 4.39
N LEU A 116 16.68 15.10 3.71
CA LEU A 116 17.70 14.10 3.31
C LEU A 116 18.45 13.50 4.52
N ASN A 117 18.69 14.27 5.57
CA ASN A 117 19.26 13.73 6.80
C ASN A 117 18.34 12.69 7.46
N ASP A 118 17.03 12.94 7.46
CA ASP A 118 16.04 11.99 7.97
C ASP A 118 15.89 10.77 7.05
N VAL A 119 16.03 10.94 5.73
CA VAL A 119 16.14 9.81 4.78
C VAL A 119 17.32 8.91 5.15
N ARG A 120 18.51 9.51 5.41
CA ARG A 120 19.69 8.74 5.82
C ARG A 120 19.44 7.99 7.13
N GLN A 121 18.84 8.66 8.12
CA GLN A 121 18.51 8.04 9.40
C GLN A 121 17.58 6.83 9.21
N TYR A 122 16.54 7.00 8.41
CA TYR A 122 15.56 5.94 8.15
C TYR A 122 16.16 4.73 7.42
N LEU A 123 16.90 4.96 6.34
CA LEU A 123 17.45 3.89 5.51
C LEU A 123 18.67 3.20 6.13
N CYS A 124 19.47 3.90 6.94
CA CYS A 124 20.69 3.33 7.53
C CYS A 124 20.48 2.78 8.95
N VAL A 125 19.53 3.33 9.72
CA VAL A 125 19.42 3.04 11.17
C VAL A 125 18.08 2.41 11.53
N GLU A 126 16.96 2.91 10.98
CA GLU A 126 15.61 2.46 11.35
C GLU A 126 15.16 1.19 10.60
N GLY A 127 16.00 0.64 9.71
CA GLY A 127 15.69 -0.56 8.92
C GLY A 127 14.76 -0.31 7.73
N GLY A 128 14.63 0.95 7.29
CA GLY A 128 13.90 1.31 6.08
C GLY A 128 14.54 0.75 4.81
N GLN A 129 13.72 0.35 3.84
CA GLN A 129 14.20 -0.14 2.54
C GLN A 129 13.99 0.85 1.41
N VAL A 130 12.90 1.64 1.46
CA VAL A 130 12.58 2.64 0.44
C VAL A 130 12.22 3.97 1.09
N ALA A 131 12.84 5.06 0.64
CA ALA A 131 12.47 6.41 1.03
C ALA A 131 11.89 7.15 -0.16
N VAL A 132 10.72 7.79 0.00
CA VAL A 132 10.10 8.62 -1.04
C VAL A 132 10.32 10.09 -0.72
N PHE A 133 11.21 10.73 -1.47
CA PHE A 133 11.51 12.16 -1.35
C PHE A 133 10.50 12.97 -2.19
N ASP A 134 9.44 13.47 -1.53
CA ASP A 134 8.39 14.28 -2.16
C ASP A 134 8.75 15.77 -2.20
N ALA A 135 9.13 16.24 -3.40
CA ALA A 135 9.45 17.63 -3.70
C ALA A 135 9.32 17.90 -5.21
N THR A 136 9.46 19.15 -5.63
CA THR A 136 9.39 19.48 -7.07
C THR A 136 10.59 18.97 -7.86
N ASN A 137 11.80 19.07 -7.31
CA ASN A 137 13.07 18.61 -7.91
C ASN A 137 13.20 18.93 -9.42
N THR A 138 12.71 20.10 -9.80
CA THR A 138 12.53 20.53 -11.19
C THR A 138 13.84 20.91 -11.89
N THR A 139 14.94 21.12 -11.17
CA THR A 139 16.24 21.50 -11.74
C THR A 139 17.23 20.34 -11.72
N ARG A 140 18.10 20.26 -12.74
CA ARG A 140 19.18 19.25 -12.79
C ARG A 140 20.19 19.42 -11.67
N GLU A 141 20.51 20.65 -11.26
CA GLU A 141 21.38 20.94 -10.11
C GLU A 141 20.86 20.27 -8.83
N ARG A 142 19.55 20.37 -8.57
CA ARG A 142 18.93 19.75 -7.40
C ARG A 142 19.01 18.23 -7.50
N ARG A 143 18.65 17.66 -8.65
CA ARG A 143 18.71 16.20 -8.87
C ARG A 143 20.14 15.67 -8.72
N GLY A 144 21.13 16.36 -9.28
CA GLY A 144 22.55 16.03 -9.14
C GLY A 144 23.03 16.05 -7.68
N THR A 145 22.56 17.00 -6.87
CA THR A 145 22.84 17.01 -5.42
C THR A 145 22.25 15.79 -4.72
N ILE A 146 21.03 15.38 -5.07
CA ILE A 146 20.38 14.20 -4.49
C ILE A 146 21.09 12.91 -4.92
N VAL A 147 21.52 12.79 -6.17
CA VAL A 147 22.31 11.65 -6.66
C VAL A 147 23.62 11.53 -5.90
N LYS A 148 24.37 12.63 -5.75
CA LYS A 148 25.61 12.64 -4.96
C LYS A 148 25.38 12.22 -3.50
N PHE A 149 24.30 12.71 -2.88
CA PHE A 149 23.91 12.27 -1.54
C PHE A 149 23.62 10.77 -1.49
N ALA A 150 22.90 10.21 -2.46
CA ALA A 150 22.60 8.79 -2.52
C ALA A 150 23.88 7.94 -2.71
N GLU A 151 24.77 8.34 -3.62
CA GLU A 151 26.06 7.68 -3.86
C GLU A 151 26.91 7.62 -2.59
N GLN A 152 27.02 8.74 -1.86
CA GLN A 152 27.79 8.82 -0.61
C GLN A 152 27.26 7.92 0.50
N ASN A 153 25.98 7.54 0.45
CA ASN A 153 25.34 6.69 1.46
C ASN A 153 25.03 5.27 0.94
N GLY A 154 25.42 4.94 -0.29
CA GLY A 154 25.18 3.62 -0.89
C GLY A 154 23.71 3.33 -1.23
N PHE A 155 22.92 4.35 -1.55
CA PHE A 155 21.52 4.21 -1.94
C PHE A 155 21.37 4.16 -3.46
N LYS A 156 20.43 3.34 -3.95
CA LYS A 156 19.94 3.41 -5.34
C LYS A 156 19.02 4.62 -5.49
N VAL A 157 18.99 5.23 -6.67
CA VAL A 157 18.06 6.34 -6.97
C VAL A 157 17.09 5.93 -8.06
N PHE A 158 15.81 6.22 -7.87
CA PHE A 158 14.77 6.03 -8.89
C PHE A 158 13.90 7.28 -8.99
N PHE A 159 13.89 7.95 -10.14
CA PHE A 159 13.09 9.16 -10.31
C PHE A 159 11.67 8.83 -10.80
N VAL A 160 10.68 9.53 -10.24
CA VAL A 160 9.28 9.45 -10.67
C VAL A 160 8.84 10.85 -11.08
N GLU A 161 8.87 11.13 -12.38
CA GLU A 161 8.42 12.40 -12.93
C GLU A 161 6.94 12.33 -13.31
N SER A 162 6.16 13.32 -12.87
CA SER A 162 4.77 13.48 -13.30
C SER A 162 4.62 14.76 -14.11
N VAL A 163 4.23 14.59 -15.37
CA VAL A 163 3.99 15.66 -16.34
C VAL A 163 2.51 15.65 -16.71
N CYS A 164 1.86 16.80 -16.58
CA CYS A 164 0.49 17.01 -17.04
C CYS A 164 0.39 18.41 -17.62
N GLU A 165 -0.15 18.53 -18.82
CA GLU A 165 -0.39 19.82 -19.48
C GLU A 165 -1.88 20.16 -19.56
N ASP A 166 -2.75 19.22 -19.22
CA ASP A 166 -4.21 19.36 -19.24
C ASP A 166 -4.69 20.36 -18.16
N PRO A 167 -5.22 21.54 -18.55
CA PRO A 167 -5.66 22.57 -17.61
C PRO A 167 -6.76 22.11 -16.64
N ASP A 168 -7.66 21.23 -17.09
CA ASP A 168 -8.80 20.78 -16.29
C ASP A 168 -8.33 19.87 -15.15
N VAL A 169 -7.40 18.95 -15.46
CA VAL A 169 -6.75 18.10 -14.45
C VAL A 169 -6.00 18.95 -13.43
N ILE A 170 -5.30 19.99 -13.88
CA ILE A 170 -4.53 20.88 -13.01
C ILE A 170 -5.46 21.63 -12.07
N ALA A 171 -6.55 22.21 -12.60
CA ALA A 171 -7.55 22.90 -11.81
C ALA A 171 -8.20 21.98 -10.77
N GLN A 172 -8.60 20.76 -11.16
CA GLN A 172 -9.15 19.77 -10.23
C GLN A 172 -8.17 19.39 -9.13
N ASN A 173 -6.89 19.19 -9.45
CA ASN A 173 -5.85 18.89 -8.47
C ASN A 173 -5.63 20.05 -7.47
N ILE A 174 -5.71 21.30 -7.94
CA ILE A 174 -5.62 22.46 -7.05
C ILE A 174 -6.78 22.45 -6.05
N VAL A 175 -8.00 22.28 -6.56
CA VAL A 175 -9.22 22.31 -5.73
C VAL A 175 -9.24 21.17 -4.72
N GLN A 176 -9.03 19.92 -5.16
CA GLN A 176 -9.17 18.75 -4.30
C GLN A 176 -8.07 18.63 -3.23
N VAL A 177 -6.85 19.09 -3.53
CA VAL A 177 -5.65 18.71 -2.79
C VAL A 177 -4.95 19.89 -2.13
N LYS A 178 -5.08 21.09 -2.71
CA LYS A 178 -4.30 22.27 -2.29
C LYS A 178 -5.12 23.33 -1.56
N LEU A 179 -6.42 23.41 -1.79
CA LEU A 179 -7.29 24.27 -0.96
C LEU A 179 -7.42 23.76 0.47
N GLY A 180 -7.36 22.44 0.69
CA GLY A 180 -7.29 21.84 2.03
C GLY A 180 -5.88 21.87 2.66
N SER A 181 -4.91 22.53 2.04
CA SER A 181 -3.53 22.61 2.55
C SER A 181 -3.44 23.59 3.74
N PRO A 182 -2.58 23.33 4.74
CA PRO A 182 -2.30 24.29 5.81
C PRO A 182 -1.80 25.66 5.31
N ASP A 183 -1.21 25.69 4.11
CA ASP A 183 -0.72 26.91 3.47
C ASP A 183 -1.88 27.91 3.19
N TYR A 184 -3.13 27.47 3.03
CA TYR A 184 -4.26 28.31 2.57
C TYR A 184 -5.44 28.40 3.55
N ILE A 185 -5.25 28.02 4.82
CA ILE A 185 -6.34 27.99 5.84
C ILE A 185 -7.04 29.35 5.99
N HIS A 186 -6.31 30.45 5.79
CA HIS A 186 -6.82 31.81 5.98
C HIS A 186 -7.15 32.54 4.66
N CYS A 187 -7.07 31.84 3.52
CA CYS A 187 -7.36 32.39 2.21
C CYS A 187 -8.72 31.91 1.73
N ASN A 188 -9.45 32.75 0.98
CA ASN A 188 -10.62 32.26 0.27
C ASN A 188 -10.20 31.40 -0.94
N THR A 189 -11.15 30.64 -1.49
CA THR A 189 -10.88 29.69 -2.58
C THR A 189 -10.29 30.36 -3.82
N GLU A 190 -10.79 31.53 -4.21
CA GLU A 190 -10.36 32.23 -5.42
C GLU A 190 -8.93 32.78 -5.27
N GLU A 191 -8.64 33.44 -4.14
CA GLU A 191 -7.31 33.92 -3.77
C GLU A 191 -6.28 32.79 -3.70
N ALA A 192 -6.66 31.67 -3.09
CA ALA A 192 -5.79 30.50 -2.98
C ALA A 192 -5.48 29.89 -4.36
N ILE A 193 -6.46 29.82 -5.27
CA ILE A 193 -6.24 29.39 -6.66
C ILE A 193 -5.30 30.36 -7.38
N GLU A 194 -5.53 31.67 -7.26
CA GLU A 194 -4.70 32.67 -7.94
C GLU A 194 -3.25 32.64 -7.46
N ASP A 195 -3.03 32.62 -6.13
CA ASP A 195 -1.71 32.49 -5.52
C ASP A 195 -1.01 31.20 -5.97
N PHE A 196 -1.73 30.08 -5.96
CA PHE A 196 -1.17 28.80 -6.34
C PHE A 196 -0.79 28.75 -7.84
N MET A 197 -1.57 29.37 -8.71
CA MET A 197 -1.23 29.50 -10.13
C MET A 197 0.03 30.35 -10.34
N LYS A 198 0.18 31.47 -9.61
CA LYS A 198 1.41 32.28 -9.63
C LYS A 198 2.61 31.48 -9.10
N ARG A 199 2.40 30.68 -8.06
CA ARG A 199 3.42 29.75 -7.52
C ARG A 199 3.86 28.73 -8.57
N ILE A 200 2.96 28.17 -9.38
CA ILE A 200 3.33 27.25 -10.48
C ILE A 200 4.26 27.97 -11.47
N LYS A 201 3.91 29.18 -11.90
CA LYS A 201 4.71 30.01 -12.82
C LYS A 201 6.14 30.26 -12.31
N CYS A 202 6.34 30.40 -10.99
CA CYS A 202 7.68 30.52 -10.42
C CYS A 202 8.59 29.31 -10.69
N TYR A 203 8.01 28.11 -10.82
CA TYR A 203 8.77 26.89 -11.11
C TYR A 203 8.94 26.63 -12.60
N GLU A 204 8.02 27.10 -13.45
CA GLU A 204 8.07 26.90 -14.90
C GLU A 204 9.34 27.49 -15.53
N SER A 205 9.78 28.68 -15.09
CA SER A 205 10.96 29.36 -15.64
C SER A 205 12.28 28.61 -15.45
N SER A 206 12.34 27.67 -14.51
CA SER A 206 13.54 26.90 -14.18
C SER A 206 13.34 25.39 -14.34
N TYR A 207 12.19 24.95 -14.85
CA TYR A 207 11.88 23.55 -14.97
C TYR A 207 12.68 22.90 -16.11
N GLN A 208 13.50 21.92 -15.75
CA GLN A 208 14.27 21.07 -16.64
C GLN A 208 13.73 19.64 -16.49
N PRO A 209 12.78 19.20 -17.33
CA PRO A 209 12.23 17.85 -17.29
C PRO A 209 13.32 16.78 -17.40
N LEU A 210 13.02 15.55 -16.99
CA LEU A 210 13.89 14.41 -17.32
C LEU A 210 13.92 14.22 -18.84
N ASP A 211 15.14 14.06 -19.35
CA ASP A 211 15.47 14.04 -20.77
C ASP A 211 16.20 12.75 -21.16
N GLU A 212 15.79 12.14 -22.27
CA GLU A 212 16.31 10.82 -22.70
C GLU A 212 17.80 10.84 -23.06
N VAL A 213 18.33 11.99 -23.48
CA VAL A 213 19.73 12.11 -23.89
C VAL A 213 20.60 12.54 -22.72
N LEU A 214 20.15 13.57 -22.00
CA LEU A 214 20.93 14.22 -20.95
C LEU A 214 20.85 13.47 -19.61
N ASP A 215 19.74 12.76 -19.37
CA ASP A 215 19.52 11.95 -18.17
C ASP A 215 19.56 10.43 -18.50
N ARG A 216 20.16 10.04 -19.64
CA ARG A 216 20.20 8.66 -20.18
C ARG A 216 20.69 7.61 -19.18
N ASP A 217 21.56 8.01 -18.27
CA ASP A 217 22.21 7.10 -17.32
C ASP A 217 21.40 6.94 -16.02
N LEU A 218 20.35 7.75 -15.81
CA LEU A 218 19.49 7.70 -14.62
C LEU A 218 18.37 6.67 -14.77
N SER A 219 17.99 6.05 -13.64
CA SER A 219 16.81 5.18 -13.58
C SER A 219 15.57 6.01 -13.26
N TYR A 220 14.57 5.96 -14.15
CA TYR A 220 13.37 6.76 -13.96
C TYR A 220 12.12 6.24 -14.68
N ILE A 221 10.97 6.72 -14.22
CA ILE A 221 9.70 6.67 -14.93
C ILE A 221 9.14 8.09 -15.06
N LYS A 222 8.70 8.43 -16.27
CA LYS A 222 7.99 9.66 -16.60
C LYS A 222 6.55 9.32 -16.93
N ILE A 223 5.63 9.81 -16.11
CA ILE A 223 4.18 9.62 -16.25
C ILE A 223 3.63 10.87 -16.93
N MET A 224 3.01 10.70 -18.09
CA MET A 224 2.51 11.80 -18.91
C MET A 224 0.98 11.73 -19.01
N ASP A 225 0.35 12.90 -18.87
CA ASP A 225 -1.09 13.10 -19.05
C ASP A 225 -1.92 12.13 -18.20
N VAL A 226 -1.60 12.07 -16.89
CA VAL A 226 -2.33 11.25 -15.91
C VAL A 226 -2.29 9.74 -16.24
N GLY A 227 -1.15 9.27 -16.73
CA GLY A 227 -0.93 7.85 -17.01
C GLY A 227 -1.43 7.41 -18.39
N ARG A 228 -1.72 8.33 -19.31
CA ARG A 228 -1.97 7.97 -20.71
C ARG A 228 -0.72 7.43 -21.40
N ARG A 229 0.45 7.95 -21.03
CA ARG A 229 1.76 7.54 -21.59
C ARG A 229 2.81 7.46 -20.50
N TYR A 230 3.73 6.53 -20.69
CA TYR A 230 4.85 6.30 -19.78
C TYR A 230 6.15 6.23 -20.58
N LEU A 231 7.22 6.80 -20.02
CA LEU A 231 8.58 6.56 -20.47
C LEU A 231 9.37 5.99 -19.32
N VAL A 232 9.98 4.82 -19.51
CA VAL A 232 10.74 4.12 -18.48
C VAL A 232 12.17 3.96 -18.95
N ASN A 233 13.13 4.36 -18.12
CA ASN A 233 14.56 4.27 -18.42
C ASN A 233 15.31 3.49 -17.32
N ARG A 234 16.19 2.57 -17.75
CA ARG A 234 17.15 1.81 -16.92
C ARG A 234 16.60 1.30 -15.57
N VAL A 235 15.61 0.41 -15.60
CA VAL A 235 15.14 -0.31 -14.39
C VAL A 235 16.26 -1.23 -13.88
N LEU A 236 16.72 -1.03 -12.64
CA LEU A 236 17.89 -1.72 -12.08
C LEU A 236 17.57 -2.98 -11.28
N ASP A 237 16.37 -3.06 -10.71
CA ASP A 237 15.99 -4.19 -9.85
C ASP A 237 14.48 -4.45 -9.81
N HIS A 238 14.12 -5.49 -9.07
CA HIS A 238 12.74 -5.94 -8.92
C HIS A 238 11.85 -4.91 -8.20
N ILE A 239 12.38 -4.12 -7.26
CA ILE A 239 11.61 -3.08 -6.56
C ILE A 239 11.22 -1.98 -7.56
N GLN A 240 12.19 -1.51 -8.36
CA GLN A 240 11.92 -0.53 -9.42
C GLN A 240 10.92 -1.08 -10.45
N SER A 241 11.06 -2.35 -10.87
CA SER A 241 10.10 -2.98 -11.79
C SER A 241 8.69 -3.03 -11.20
N ARG A 242 8.54 -3.34 -9.91
CA ARG A 242 7.24 -3.35 -9.22
C ARG A 242 6.65 -1.96 -9.04
N ILE A 243 7.49 -0.95 -8.79
CA ILE A 243 7.07 0.45 -8.76
C ILE A 243 6.51 0.86 -10.12
N VAL A 244 7.23 0.57 -11.21
CA VAL A 244 6.76 0.84 -12.59
C VAL A 244 5.42 0.14 -12.84
N TYR A 245 5.33 -1.15 -12.54
CA TYR A 245 4.10 -1.92 -12.72
C TYR A 245 2.92 -1.31 -11.94
N TYR A 246 3.13 -0.93 -10.67
CA TYR A 246 2.09 -0.29 -9.87
C TYR A 246 1.65 1.05 -10.44
N LEU A 247 2.60 1.92 -10.82
CA LEU A 247 2.32 3.25 -11.37
C LEU A 247 1.58 3.20 -12.72
N MET A 248 1.75 2.10 -13.47
CA MET A 248 1.01 1.86 -14.71
C MET A 248 -0.44 1.39 -14.50
N ASN A 249 -0.81 0.94 -13.30
CA ASN A 249 -2.14 0.41 -13.00
C ASN A 249 -3.02 1.35 -12.14
N ILE A 250 -2.45 2.40 -11.55
CA ILE A 250 -3.23 3.38 -10.78
C ILE A 250 -3.85 4.45 -11.68
N HIS A 251 -5.01 4.96 -11.29
CA HIS A 251 -5.61 6.15 -11.89
C HIS A 251 -6.28 7.04 -10.84
N ILE A 252 -6.57 8.30 -11.22
CA ILE A 252 -7.17 9.31 -10.32
C ILE A 252 -8.68 9.50 -10.51
N THR A 253 -9.28 8.82 -11.50
CA THR A 253 -10.73 8.89 -11.76
C THR A 253 -11.52 8.53 -10.49
N PRO A 254 -12.46 9.39 -10.05
CA PRO A 254 -13.34 9.08 -8.93
C PRO A 254 -14.12 7.79 -9.17
N ARG A 255 -14.15 6.90 -8.17
CA ARG A 255 -14.78 5.59 -8.26
C ARG A 255 -15.20 5.07 -6.88
N SER A 256 -16.07 4.06 -6.86
CA SER A 256 -16.50 3.40 -5.62
C SER A 256 -16.14 1.91 -5.63
N ILE A 257 -15.49 1.46 -4.56
CA ILE A 257 -15.22 0.03 -4.32
C ILE A 257 -16.11 -0.43 -3.17
N TYR A 258 -16.91 -1.46 -3.40
CA TYR A 258 -17.78 -2.05 -2.39
C TYR A 258 -17.14 -3.35 -1.90
N LEU A 259 -16.95 -3.48 -0.59
CA LEU A 259 -16.45 -4.70 0.04
C LEU A 259 -17.53 -5.26 0.95
N CYS A 260 -17.84 -6.54 0.82
CA CYS A 260 -18.63 -7.26 1.80
C CYS A 260 -18.15 -8.70 1.91
N ARG A 261 -18.54 -9.35 3.01
CA ARG A 261 -18.40 -10.80 3.13
C ARG A 261 -19.54 -11.48 2.40
N HIS A 262 -19.39 -12.78 2.13
CA HIS A 262 -20.53 -13.65 1.87
C HIS A 262 -21.62 -13.49 2.94
N GLY A 263 -22.87 -13.82 2.60
CA GLY A 263 -23.93 -14.00 3.60
C GLY A 263 -23.56 -15.07 4.63
N GLU A 264 -24.17 -15.03 5.81
CA GLU A 264 -23.93 -16.03 6.86
C GLU A 264 -24.03 -17.46 6.31
N SER A 265 -23.04 -18.30 6.65
CA SER A 265 -22.97 -19.70 6.22
C SER A 265 -23.27 -20.67 7.36
N ASP A 266 -23.53 -21.93 7.01
CA ASP A 266 -23.80 -22.98 8.01
C ASP A 266 -22.62 -23.18 8.97
N LEU A 267 -21.37 -23.08 8.50
CA LEU A 267 -20.19 -23.15 9.38
C LEU A 267 -20.07 -21.93 10.30
N ASN A 268 -20.54 -20.74 9.89
CA ASN A 268 -20.57 -19.59 10.80
C ASN A 268 -21.52 -19.83 11.97
N ILE A 269 -22.72 -20.37 11.71
CA ILE A 269 -23.68 -20.71 12.77
C ILE A 269 -23.08 -21.71 13.76
N LYS A 270 -22.30 -22.67 13.26
CA LYS A 270 -21.61 -23.68 14.07
C LYS A 270 -20.32 -23.18 14.72
N GLY A 271 -19.91 -21.93 14.52
CA GLY A 271 -18.65 -21.39 15.05
C GLY A 271 -17.37 -21.99 14.45
N ARG A 272 -17.47 -22.67 13.30
CA ARG A 272 -16.35 -23.37 12.63
C ARG A 272 -15.65 -22.47 11.61
N ILE A 273 -14.32 -22.54 11.56
CA ILE A 273 -13.49 -21.78 10.60
C ILE A 273 -13.27 -22.57 9.30
N GLY A 274 -12.92 -21.88 8.21
CA GLY A 274 -12.58 -22.53 6.94
C GLY A 274 -13.78 -23.19 6.23
N GLY A 275 -13.51 -24.29 5.55
CA GLY A 275 -14.47 -25.14 4.83
C GLY A 275 -15.14 -24.46 3.63
N ASP A 276 -16.09 -25.17 3.02
CA ASP A 276 -16.85 -24.69 1.85
C ASP A 276 -18.38 -24.87 1.98
N SER A 277 -18.92 -24.62 3.18
CA SER A 277 -20.38 -24.67 3.39
C SER A 277 -21.12 -23.58 2.61
N GLY A 278 -22.40 -23.85 2.30
CA GLY A 278 -23.30 -22.89 1.68
C GLY A 278 -23.87 -21.85 2.65
N LEU A 279 -24.72 -20.97 2.11
CA LEU A 279 -25.44 -19.96 2.88
C LEU A 279 -26.53 -20.55 3.79
N SER A 280 -26.63 -20.01 5.00
CA SER A 280 -27.76 -20.22 5.90
C SER A 280 -29.03 -19.53 5.36
N ALA A 281 -30.16 -19.70 6.06
CA ALA A 281 -31.39 -18.97 5.74
C ALA A 281 -31.16 -17.44 5.78
N ARG A 282 -30.51 -16.93 6.84
CA ARG A 282 -30.17 -15.51 6.97
C ARG A 282 -29.15 -15.06 5.93
N GLY A 283 -28.19 -15.92 5.56
CA GLY A 283 -27.26 -15.61 4.48
C GLY A 283 -27.95 -15.39 3.12
N LYS A 284 -28.99 -16.18 2.82
CA LYS A 284 -29.82 -16.01 1.62
C LYS A 284 -30.67 -14.72 1.67
N GLU A 285 -31.16 -14.35 2.85
CA GLU A 285 -31.87 -13.07 3.06
C GLU A 285 -30.92 -11.88 2.84
N PHE A 286 -29.71 -11.94 3.40
CA PHE A 286 -28.69 -10.93 3.15
C PHE A 286 -28.37 -10.77 1.65
N ALA A 287 -28.25 -11.88 0.91
CA ALA A 287 -27.98 -11.82 -0.52
C ALA A 287 -29.09 -11.06 -1.29
N LYS A 288 -30.35 -11.20 -0.87
CA LYS A 288 -31.49 -10.42 -1.40
C LYS A 288 -31.39 -8.94 -1.01
N SER A 289 -31.05 -8.64 0.24
CA SER A 289 -30.85 -7.24 0.70
C SER A 289 -29.68 -6.57 -0.01
N LEU A 290 -28.59 -7.30 -0.27
CA LEU A 290 -27.44 -6.82 -1.02
C LEU A 290 -27.81 -6.51 -2.47
N ARG A 291 -28.60 -7.37 -3.12
CA ARG A 291 -29.14 -7.09 -4.46
C ARG A 291 -29.89 -5.77 -4.48
N LYS A 292 -30.85 -5.60 -3.57
CA LYS A 292 -31.65 -4.37 -3.48
C LYS A 292 -30.75 -3.15 -3.27
N PHE A 293 -29.84 -3.21 -2.29
CA PHE A 293 -28.89 -2.14 -2.02
C PHE A 293 -28.09 -1.75 -3.26
N ILE A 294 -27.50 -2.71 -3.97
CA ILE A 294 -26.70 -2.45 -5.18
C ILE A 294 -27.54 -1.84 -6.31
N GLN A 295 -28.78 -2.32 -6.50
CA GLN A 295 -29.71 -1.74 -7.46
C GLN A 295 -30.04 -0.27 -7.12
N ASP A 296 -30.27 0.03 -5.85
CA ASP A 296 -30.59 1.38 -5.36
C ASP A 296 -29.40 2.35 -5.54
N GLN A 297 -28.16 1.86 -5.61
CA GLN A 297 -26.98 2.70 -5.88
C GLN A 297 -26.90 3.17 -7.35
N ASN A 298 -27.66 2.56 -8.27
CA ASN A 298 -27.68 2.89 -9.71
C ASN A 298 -26.28 3.01 -10.35
N ILE A 299 -25.40 2.05 -10.05
CA ILE A 299 -23.99 2.07 -10.46
C ILE A 299 -23.88 1.59 -11.90
N LYS A 300 -23.28 2.42 -12.76
CA LYS A 300 -22.94 2.03 -14.14
C LYS A 300 -21.72 1.10 -14.14
N ASP A 301 -21.77 0.08 -14.99
CA ASP A 301 -20.67 -0.84 -15.28
C ASP A 301 -20.04 -1.49 -14.02
N LEU A 302 -20.89 -1.82 -13.03
CA LEU A 302 -20.43 -2.50 -11.81
C LEU A 302 -19.87 -3.88 -12.13
N LYS A 303 -18.60 -4.10 -11.80
CA LYS A 303 -17.99 -5.44 -11.82
C LYS A 303 -18.20 -6.12 -10.48
N VAL A 304 -18.50 -7.42 -10.51
CA VAL A 304 -18.68 -8.23 -9.29
C VAL A 304 -17.63 -9.32 -9.24
N TRP A 305 -16.89 -9.38 -8.15
CA TRP A 305 -15.87 -10.41 -7.91
C TRP A 305 -16.22 -11.24 -6.69
N THR A 306 -15.91 -12.53 -6.79
CA THR A 306 -16.15 -13.53 -5.76
C THR A 306 -14.90 -14.38 -5.56
N SER A 307 -14.84 -15.05 -4.41
CA SER A 307 -13.95 -16.22 -4.29
C SER A 307 -14.51 -17.43 -5.05
N GLN A 308 -13.75 -18.53 -5.10
CA GLN A 308 -14.25 -19.81 -5.62
C GLN A 308 -15.07 -20.61 -4.61
N MET A 309 -15.28 -20.09 -3.39
CA MET A 309 -16.04 -20.77 -2.34
C MET A 309 -17.55 -20.55 -2.52
N LYS A 310 -18.33 -21.61 -2.29
CA LYS A 310 -19.77 -21.71 -2.52
C LYS A 310 -20.55 -20.53 -1.92
N ARG A 311 -20.24 -20.13 -0.69
CA ARG A 311 -20.93 -19.04 0.02
C ARG A 311 -20.79 -17.66 -0.66
N THR A 312 -19.64 -17.33 -1.26
CA THR A 312 -19.50 -16.06 -1.99
C THR A 312 -20.23 -16.12 -3.33
N ILE A 313 -20.15 -17.28 -4.00
CA ILE A 313 -20.82 -17.52 -5.28
C ILE A 313 -22.33 -17.41 -5.12
N GLN A 314 -22.93 -18.11 -4.15
CA GLN A 314 -24.37 -18.05 -3.86
C GLN A 314 -24.85 -16.63 -3.50
N THR A 315 -24.00 -15.85 -2.83
CA THR A 315 -24.32 -14.45 -2.53
C THR A 315 -24.38 -13.61 -3.81
N ALA A 316 -23.41 -13.79 -4.72
CA ALA A 316 -23.37 -13.07 -6.00
C ALA A 316 -24.43 -13.53 -7.01
N GLU A 317 -24.78 -14.82 -7.04
CA GLU A 317 -25.85 -15.36 -7.88
C GLU A 317 -27.18 -14.63 -7.64
N CYS A 318 -27.46 -14.26 -6.38
CA CYS A 318 -28.67 -13.52 -6.03
C CYS A 318 -28.75 -12.12 -6.65
N LEU A 319 -27.61 -11.51 -7.00
CA LEU A 319 -27.54 -10.19 -7.63
C LEU A 319 -28.11 -10.20 -9.05
N GLY A 320 -28.06 -11.34 -9.75
CA GLY A 320 -28.55 -11.48 -11.12
C GLY A 320 -27.71 -10.74 -12.16
N VAL A 321 -26.41 -10.54 -11.89
CA VAL A 321 -25.44 -9.90 -12.79
C VAL A 321 -24.23 -10.82 -13.01
N PRO A 322 -23.46 -10.65 -14.10
CA PRO A 322 -22.21 -11.38 -14.29
C PRO A 322 -21.23 -11.13 -13.14
N TYR A 323 -20.51 -12.19 -12.75
CA TYR A 323 -19.47 -12.11 -11.73
C TYR A 323 -18.27 -12.95 -12.13
N GLU A 324 -17.09 -12.57 -11.63
CA GLU A 324 -15.83 -13.29 -11.85
C GLU A 324 -15.38 -13.98 -10.56
N GLN A 325 -14.86 -15.19 -10.69
CA GLN A 325 -14.36 -15.98 -9.56
C GLN A 325 -12.84 -15.93 -9.51
N TRP A 326 -12.30 -15.51 -8.37
CA TRP A 326 -10.87 -15.38 -8.15
C TRP A 326 -10.43 -16.34 -7.04
N LYS A 327 -9.58 -17.31 -7.36
CA LYS A 327 -9.00 -18.21 -6.33
C LYS A 327 -8.23 -17.42 -5.26
N SER A 328 -7.58 -16.32 -5.66
CA SER A 328 -6.90 -15.40 -4.75
C SER A 328 -7.82 -14.73 -3.72
N LEU A 329 -9.15 -14.76 -3.92
CA LEU A 329 -10.14 -14.26 -2.96
C LEU A 329 -10.65 -15.35 -2.00
N ASN A 330 -10.19 -16.60 -2.07
CA ASN A 330 -10.55 -17.65 -1.11
C ASN A 330 -10.11 -17.24 0.31
N GLU A 331 -10.86 -17.69 1.33
CA GLU A 331 -10.51 -17.43 2.73
C GLU A 331 -9.11 -17.94 3.06
N ILE A 332 -8.51 -17.40 4.12
CA ILE A 332 -7.25 -17.91 4.66
C ILE A 332 -7.35 -19.42 4.93
N ASP A 333 -6.38 -20.18 4.43
CA ASP A 333 -6.31 -21.62 4.65
C ASP A 333 -5.83 -21.92 6.10
N ALA A 334 -6.68 -22.51 6.92
CA ALA A 334 -6.35 -22.90 8.29
C ALA A 334 -5.61 -24.24 8.39
N GLY A 335 -5.30 -24.88 7.26
CA GLY A 335 -4.54 -26.13 7.17
C GLY A 335 -5.18 -27.24 7.99
N VAL A 336 -4.43 -27.79 8.95
CA VAL A 336 -4.93 -28.86 9.84
C VAL A 336 -6.07 -28.40 10.78
N CYS A 337 -6.34 -27.10 10.87
CA CYS A 337 -7.41 -26.51 11.69
C CYS A 337 -8.67 -26.16 10.87
N GLU A 338 -8.74 -26.52 9.59
CA GLU A 338 -9.95 -26.35 8.77
C GLU A 338 -11.15 -27.07 9.41
N GLU A 339 -12.32 -26.45 9.29
CA GLU A 339 -13.61 -26.92 9.84
C GLU A 339 -13.68 -27.08 11.36
N MET A 340 -12.68 -26.60 12.12
CA MET A 340 -12.69 -26.63 13.60
C MET A 340 -13.32 -25.37 14.21
N MET A 341 -13.87 -25.50 15.42
CA MET A 341 -14.19 -24.37 16.30
C MET A 341 -12.91 -23.86 16.98
N TYR A 342 -12.90 -22.61 17.46
CA TYR A 342 -11.72 -22.08 18.15
C TYR A 342 -11.43 -22.82 19.45
N GLU A 343 -12.47 -23.30 20.14
CA GLU A 343 -12.38 -24.11 21.35
C GLU A 343 -11.72 -25.46 21.06
N GLU A 344 -12.09 -26.11 19.94
CA GLU A 344 -11.47 -27.37 19.48
C GLU A 344 -9.98 -27.17 19.16
N ILE A 345 -9.61 -26.02 18.55
CA ILE A 345 -8.20 -25.68 18.28
C ILE A 345 -7.44 -25.45 19.59
N GLN A 346 -8.04 -24.79 20.57
CA GLN A 346 -7.42 -24.55 21.87
C GLN A 346 -7.17 -25.86 22.63
N GLU A 347 -8.09 -26.81 22.55
CA GLU A 347 -7.99 -28.12 23.19
C GLU A 347 -6.96 -29.03 22.48
N HIS A 348 -7.05 -29.16 21.16
CA HIS A 348 -6.19 -30.09 20.39
C HIS A 348 -4.81 -29.51 20.04
N TYR A 349 -4.69 -28.20 19.89
CA TYR A 349 -3.46 -27.50 19.49
C TYR A 349 -3.19 -26.25 20.36
N PRO A 350 -3.05 -26.40 21.69
CA PRO A 350 -2.93 -25.27 22.62
C PRO A 350 -1.74 -24.34 22.32
N LEU A 351 -0.60 -24.90 21.89
CA LEU A 351 0.57 -24.12 21.50
C LEU A 351 0.30 -23.27 20.25
N GLU A 352 -0.34 -23.85 19.24
CA GLU A 352 -0.68 -23.13 18.00
C GLU A 352 -1.68 -22.00 18.26
N PHE A 353 -2.66 -22.24 19.13
CA PHE A 353 -3.61 -21.21 19.58
C PHE A 353 -2.89 -20.03 20.24
N ALA A 354 -1.96 -20.30 21.17
CA ALA A 354 -1.18 -19.27 21.86
C ALA A 354 -0.23 -18.51 20.92
N LEU A 355 0.47 -19.22 20.02
CA LEU A 355 1.36 -18.60 19.03
C LEU A 355 0.60 -17.66 18.08
N ARG A 356 -0.61 -18.07 17.67
CA ARG A 356 -1.47 -17.23 16.84
C ARG A 356 -1.93 -15.97 17.54
N ASP A 357 -2.22 -16.04 18.83
CA ASP A 357 -2.59 -14.87 19.62
C ASP A 357 -1.42 -13.90 19.85
N GLN A 358 -0.20 -14.44 19.95
CA GLN A 358 1.02 -13.67 20.14
C GLN A 358 1.37 -12.79 18.92
N ASP A 359 1.39 -13.36 17.70
CA ASP A 359 1.61 -12.64 16.45
C ASP A 359 0.70 -13.19 15.34
N LYS A 360 -0.55 -12.73 15.38
CA LYS A 360 -1.61 -13.14 14.45
C LYS A 360 -1.33 -12.82 13.00
N TYR A 361 -0.46 -11.85 12.71
CA TYR A 361 -0.11 -11.50 11.33
C TYR A 361 0.86 -12.51 10.72
N ARG A 362 1.94 -12.84 11.45
CA ARG A 362 3.01 -13.72 10.96
C ARG A 362 2.78 -15.20 11.26
N TYR A 363 1.91 -15.52 12.21
CA TYR A 363 1.55 -16.89 12.51
C TYR A 363 1.01 -17.58 11.26
N ARG A 364 1.61 -18.72 10.91
CA ARG A 364 1.15 -19.61 9.85
C ARG A 364 0.55 -20.87 10.46
N TYR A 365 -0.69 -21.18 10.06
CA TYR A 365 -1.31 -22.47 10.41
C TYR A 365 -0.47 -23.64 9.88
N PRO A 366 -0.37 -24.77 10.61
CA PRO A 366 0.32 -25.95 10.09
C PRO A 366 -0.33 -26.42 8.79
N LYS A 367 0.45 -26.51 7.71
CA LYS A 367 -0.01 -26.81 6.33
C LYS A 367 -1.05 -25.81 5.78
N GLY A 368 -1.13 -24.60 6.34
CA GLY A 368 -2.02 -23.54 5.89
C GLY A 368 -1.27 -22.22 5.67
N GLU A 369 -2.00 -21.11 5.81
CA GLU A 369 -1.55 -19.76 5.51
C GLU A 369 -1.41 -18.89 6.78
N SER A 370 -0.68 -17.79 6.63
CA SER A 370 -0.66 -16.63 7.52
C SER A 370 -1.35 -15.43 6.84
N TYR A 371 -1.58 -14.33 7.58
CA TYR A 371 -2.00 -13.08 6.93
C TYR A 371 -0.91 -12.52 6.01
N GLU A 372 0.37 -12.75 6.32
CA GLU A 372 1.49 -12.40 5.45
C GLU A 372 1.41 -13.13 4.09
N ASP A 373 1.06 -14.43 4.09
CA ASP A 373 0.83 -15.20 2.85
C ASP A 373 -0.36 -14.65 2.07
N LEU A 374 -1.44 -14.30 2.80
CA LEU A 374 -2.66 -13.76 2.21
C LEU A 374 -2.43 -12.42 1.51
N VAL A 375 -1.60 -11.55 2.09
CA VAL A 375 -1.18 -10.29 1.46
C VAL A 375 -0.47 -10.54 0.13
N GLN A 376 0.49 -11.48 0.07
CA GLN A 376 1.19 -11.81 -1.18
C GLN A 376 0.21 -12.38 -2.22
N ARG A 377 -0.72 -13.26 -1.80
CA ARG A 377 -1.75 -13.85 -2.68
C ARG A 377 -2.74 -12.81 -3.21
N LEU A 378 -3.03 -11.76 -2.45
CA LEU A 378 -3.98 -10.71 -2.80
C LEU A 378 -3.38 -9.55 -3.61
N GLU A 379 -2.06 -9.51 -3.78
CA GLU A 379 -1.42 -8.45 -4.57
C GLU A 379 -2.02 -8.30 -5.98
N PRO A 380 -2.23 -9.36 -6.78
CA PRO A 380 -2.86 -9.23 -8.09
C PRO A 380 -4.29 -8.67 -8.02
N VAL A 381 -5.04 -8.96 -6.95
CA VAL A 381 -6.38 -8.41 -6.73
C VAL A 381 -6.29 -6.91 -6.46
N ILE A 382 -5.34 -6.45 -5.64
CA ILE A 382 -5.11 -5.03 -5.39
C ILE A 382 -4.73 -4.30 -6.68
N MET A 383 -3.86 -4.88 -7.51
CA MET A 383 -3.48 -4.28 -8.80
C MET A 383 -4.69 -4.11 -9.71
N GLU A 384 -5.55 -5.12 -9.80
CA GLU A 384 -6.75 -5.02 -10.62
C GLU A 384 -7.77 -4.04 -10.02
N LEU A 385 -7.96 -4.00 -8.68
CA LEU A 385 -8.78 -2.97 -8.02
C LEU A 385 -8.26 -1.55 -8.23
N GLU A 386 -6.95 -1.38 -8.41
CA GLU A 386 -6.36 -0.09 -8.72
C GLU A 386 -6.66 0.38 -10.15
N ARG A 387 -6.84 -0.58 -11.06
CA ARG A 387 -7.13 -0.37 -12.50
C ARG A 387 -8.63 -0.21 -12.80
N GLN A 388 -9.49 -0.81 -11.99
CA GLN A 388 -10.93 -0.78 -12.19
C GLN A 388 -11.57 0.50 -11.65
N GLU A 389 -12.77 0.82 -12.17
CA GLU A 389 -13.66 1.85 -11.63
C GLU A 389 -14.55 1.27 -10.51
N ASN A 390 -15.80 0.93 -10.82
CA ASN A 390 -16.75 0.46 -9.82
C ASN A 390 -16.70 -1.06 -9.68
N VAL A 391 -16.34 -1.54 -8.48
CA VAL A 391 -16.21 -2.98 -8.20
C VAL A 391 -16.90 -3.34 -6.89
N LEU A 392 -17.68 -4.42 -6.88
CA LEU A 392 -18.14 -5.11 -5.68
C LEU A 392 -17.33 -6.38 -5.48
N VAL A 393 -16.68 -6.52 -4.33
CA VAL A 393 -15.96 -7.73 -3.94
C VAL A 393 -16.73 -8.43 -2.82
N VAL A 394 -17.23 -9.64 -3.09
CA VAL A 394 -17.85 -10.54 -2.12
C VAL A 394 -16.83 -11.59 -1.69
N CYS A 395 -16.30 -11.46 -0.48
CA CYS A 395 -15.17 -12.27 0.01
C CYS A 395 -15.39 -12.78 1.44
N HIS A 396 -14.33 -12.90 2.23
CA HIS A 396 -14.32 -13.54 3.54
C HIS A 396 -13.67 -12.65 4.60
N GLN A 397 -13.63 -13.10 5.86
CA GLN A 397 -13.21 -12.23 6.96
C GLN A 397 -11.72 -11.87 6.87
N ALA A 398 -10.82 -12.84 6.69
CA ALA A 398 -9.38 -12.52 6.65
C ALA A 398 -9.01 -11.79 5.35
N VAL A 399 -9.61 -12.18 4.22
CA VAL A 399 -9.45 -11.52 2.92
C VAL A 399 -9.88 -10.06 2.97
N MET A 400 -11.09 -9.78 3.47
CA MET A 400 -11.62 -8.42 3.55
C MET A 400 -10.76 -7.52 4.45
N ARG A 401 -10.18 -8.07 5.53
CA ARG A 401 -9.23 -7.36 6.39
C ARG A 401 -7.97 -6.95 5.63
N CYS A 402 -7.38 -7.85 4.84
CA CYS A 402 -6.21 -7.54 4.02
C CYS A 402 -6.51 -6.43 3.00
N LEU A 403 -7.65 -6.51 2.31
CA LEU A 403 -8.07 -5.49 1.35
C LEU A 403 -8.31 -4.14 2.03
N LEU A 404 -9.01 -4.13 3.17
CA LEU A 404 -9.25 -2.90 3.94
C LEU A 404 -7.96 -2.29 4.46
N ALA A 405 -7.02 -3.11 4.94
CA ALA A 405 -5.75 -2.62 5.43
C ALA A 405 -4.95 -1.90 4.32
N TYR A 406 -5.03 -2.39 3.08
CA TYR A 406 -4.46 -1.67 1.94
C TYR A 406 -5.12 -0.30 1.74
N PHE A 407 -6.46 -0.24 1.63
CA PHE A 407 -7.14 1.04 1.33
C PHE A 407 -7.07 2.06 2.48
N LEU A 408 -7.01 1.57 3.72
CA LEU A 408 -7.00 2.38 4.94
C LEU A 408 -5.62 2.60 5.55
N ASP A 409 -4.56 2.15 4.87
CA ASP A 409 -3.17 2.30 5.31
C ASP A 409 -2.96 1.77 6.74
N LYS A 410 -3.44 0.55 6.98
CA LYS A 410 -3.35 -0.10 8.29
C LYS A 410 -2.11 -0.97 8.39
N THR A 411 -1.47 -0.92 9.54
CA THR A 411 -0.23 -1.67 9.78
C THR A 411 -0.49 -3.17 9.83
N ALA A 412 0.56 -3.97 9.60
CA ALA A 412 0.52 -5.42 9.75
C ALA A 412 0.00 -5.87 11.14
N ASN A 413 0.24 -5.08 12.19
CA ASN A 413 -0.24 -5.36 13.54
C ASN A 413 -1.74 -5.11 13.72
N GLU A 414 -2.31 -4.12 13.04
CA GLU A 414 -3.74 -3.79 13.10
C GLU A 414 -4.59 -4.68 12.17
N LEU A 415 -4.03 -5.07 11.02
CA LEU A 415 -4.73 -5.75 9.92
C LEU A 415 -5.55 -6.98 10.38
N PRO A 416 -5.01 -7.94 11.16
CA PRO A 416 -5.77 -9.13 11.58
C PRO A 416 -6.95 -8.86 12.52
N TYR A 417 -7.10 -7.61 12.97
CA TYR A 417 -8.09 -7.17 13.95
C TYR A 417 -9.06 -6.12 13.40
N LEU A 418 -8.99 -5.80 12.09
CA LEU A 418 -10.00 -4.93 11.50
C LEU A 418 -11.39 -5.58 11.59
N LYS A 419 -12.40 -4.75 11.87
CA LYS A 419 -13.79 -5.19 12.01
C LYS A 419 -14.45 -5.28 10.63
N CYS A 420 -14.84 -6.50 10.26
CA CYS A 420 -15.51 -6.83 9.00
C CYS A 420 -16.74 -7.70 9.32
N PRO A 421 -17.80 -7.11 9.92
CA PRO A 421 -18.97 -7.87 10.35
C PRO A 421 -19.69 -8.51 9.15
N LEU A 422 -20.41 -9.61 9.41
CA LEU A 422 -21.33 -10.17 8.44
C LEU A 422 -22.45 -9.16 8.13
N HIS A 423 -23.03 -9.31 6.95
CA HIS A 423 -24.23 -8.58 6.49
C HIS A 423 -24.10 -7.05 6.41
N THR A 424 -22.87 -6.57 6.34
CA THR A 424 -22.53 -5.15 6.20
C THR A 424 -21.72 -4.93 4.93
N ALA A 425 -22.15 -4.00 4.09
CA ALA A 425 -21.40 -3.53 2.94
C ALA A 425 -20.56 -2.31 3.34
N LEU A 426 -19.29 -2.30 2.96
CA LEU A 426 -18.41 -1.14 3.09
C LEU A 426 -18.23 -0.49 1.74
N LYS A 427 -18.63 0.78 1.62
CA LYS A 427 -18.36 1.61 0.44
C LYS A 427 -17.07 2.39 0.67
N LEU A 428 -16.08 2.11 -0.16
CA LEU A 428 -14.79 2.76 -0.19
C LEU A 428 -14.77 3.78 -1.33
N THR A 429 -14.47 5.03 -1.01
CA THR A 429 -14.22 6.09 -2.01
C THR A 429 -12.76 6.54 -1.88
N PRO A 430 -11.85 6.06 -2.76
CA PRO A 430 -10.45 6.50 -2.74
C PRO A 430 -10.34 8.01 -2.95
N MET A 431 -9.52 8.66 -2.11
CA MET A 431 -9.27 10.10 -2.14
C MET A 431 -7.77 10.36 -2.28
N ALA A 432 -7.39 11.63 -2.49
CA ALA A 432 -6.01 12.00 -2.74
C ALA A 432 -5.02 11.59 -1.62
N TYR A 433 -5.49 11.53 -0.37
CA TYR A 433 -4.67 11.25 0.81
C TYR A 433 -5.16 10.06 1.65
N GLY A 434 -6.07 9.24 1.12
CA GLY A 434 -6.64 8.13 1.89
C GLY A 434 -7.86 7.53 1.21
N CYS A 435 -8.79 7.01 2.00
CA CYS A 435 -10.03 6.43 1.52
C CYS A 435 -11.16 6.77 2.48
N LYS A 436 -12.27 7.31 1.97
CA LYS A 436 -13.50 7.44 2.77
C LYS A 436 -14.14 6.06 2.87
N VAL A 437 -14.65 5.71 4.06
CA VAL A 437 -15.36 4.46 4.31
C VAL A 437 -16.74 4.77 4.85
N GLU A 438 -17.74 4.19 4.22
CA GLU A 438 -19.12 4.22 4.69
C GLU A 438 -19.54 2.78 4.97
N SER A 439 -20.07 2.53 6.17
CA SER A 439 -20.51 1.20 6.61
C SER A 439 -22.03 1.12 6.58
N ILE A 440 -22.57 0.19 5.80
CA ILE A 440 -24.00 0.03 5.58
C ILE A 440 -24.43 -1.37 6.00
N TYR A 441 -25.09 -1.47 7.16
CA TYR A 441 -25.73 -2.71 7.60
C TYR A 441 -27.03 -2.93 6.82
N LEU A 442 -27.23 -4.13 6.27
CA LEU A 442 -28.34 -4.42 5.35
C LEU A 442 -29.58 -5.03 6.03
N GLY A 443 -29.70 -4.86 7.35
CA GLY A 443 -30.93 -5.17 8.10
C GLY A 443 -31.23 -6.67 8.26
N VAL A 444 -30.21 -7.53 8.18
CA VAL A 444 -30.35 -8.98 8.36
C VAL A 444 -29.36 -9.44 9.43
N ASP A 445 -29.85 -10.05 10.50
CA ASP A 445 -29.00 -10.47 11.62
C ASP A 445 -28.02 -11.58 11.22
N ALA A 446 -26.90 -11.66 11.93
CA ALA A 446 -25.90 -12.69 11.77
C ALA A 446 -25.15 -12.95 13.08
N VAL A 447 -24.52 -14.11 13.19
CA VAL A 447 -23.56 -14.38 14.27
C VAL A 447 -22.36 -13.44 14.19
N ASN A 448 -21.76 -13.12 15.34
CA ASN A 448 -20.51 -12.38 15.38
C ASN A 448 -19.31 -13.33 15.27
N THR A 449 -18.48 -13.15 14.25
CA THR A 449 -17.26 -13.93 14.03
C THR A 449 -15.97 -13.16 14.36
N HIS A 450 -16.11 -11.97 14.95
CA HIS A 450 -14.99 -11.14 15.37
C HIS A 450 -14.45 -11.62 16.72
N ARG A 451 -13.14 -11.88 16.77
CA ARG A 451 -12.39 -12.11 18.00
C ARG A 451 -11.42 -10.96 18.20
N ASP A 452 -11.63 -10.20 19.27
CA ASP A 452 -10.77 -9.08 19.65
C ASP A 452 -9.34 -9.54 19.94
N ARG A 453 -8.42 -8.58 19.98
CA ARG A 453 -7.05 -8.86 20.39
C ARG A 453 -7.07 -9.28 21.87
N PRO A 454 -6.46 -10.42 22.23
CA PRO A 454 -6.32 -10.77 23.64
C PRO A 454 -5.64 -9.65 24.40
N GLU A 455 -6.18 -9.27 25.56
CA GLU A 455 -5.50 -8.38 26.48
C GLU A 455 -4.20 -9.07 26.93
N ARG A 456 -3.09 -8.33 26.99
CA ARG A 456 -1.84 -8.89 27.49
C ARG A 456 -2.03 -9.17 28.98
N ILE A 457 -2.17 -10.45 29.33
CA ILE A 457 -2.08 -10.93 30.71
C ILE A 457 -0.62 -10.91 31.16
#